data_AF-A0AAE3DZE7-F1
#
_entry.id   AF-A0AAE3DZE7-F1
#
_cell.length_a   1.000
_cell.length_b   1.000
_cell.length_c   1.000
_cell.angle_alpha   90.00
_cell.angle_beta   90.00
_cell.angle_gamma   90.00
#
_symmetry.space_group_name_H-M   'P 1'
#
loop_
_entity.id
_entity.type
_entity.pdbx_description
1 polymer ?
#
loop_
_entity_poly.entity_id
_entity_poly.type
_entity_poly.pdbx_seq_one_letter_code
_entity_poly.pdbx_strand_id
1 'polypeptide(L)'
;MTPTDFVKIKSLKLYEIERMADTAVDSAVAAITIDKLTSTPECVEQNITLPQITSDDAEVTWTSSDTSVIGNDGTFYGSSKATDVTMTAQITNKTDSFTVYKDFRLSVLGEETVKLSKTFDDNSMNVTVKNNSSDSLTIKVTVGVYNDNDTLNTAKLQTVTLDSKAEQTISFAGITSDKSVSIFAWDKDMTPLTNVLQ
;
A
#
# COMPACT_ATOMS: atom_id res chain seq x y z
N MET A 1 -38.60 -11.02 53.19
CA MET A 1 -38.90 -12.38 52.66
C MET A 1 -37.69 -12.84 51.88
N THR A 2 -36.99 -13.87 52.34
CA THR A 2 -35.99 -14.56 51.54
C THR A 2 -36.72 -15.45 50.51
N PRO A 3 -36.38 -15.39 49.22
CA PRO A 3 -36.95 -16.30 48.23
C PRO A 3 -36.71 -17.76 48.69
N THR A 4 -37.76 -18.57 48.73
CA THR A 4 -37.69 -19.98 49.17
C THR A 4 -37.50 -20.95 48.02
N ASP A 5 -37.66 -20.50 46.78
CA ASP A 5 -37.58 -21.33 45.58
C ASP A 5 -36.31 -21.04 44.80
N PHE A 6 -35.53 -22.09 44.52
CA PHE A 6 -34.30 -21.99 43.74
C PHE A 6 -34.22 -23.12 42.72
N VAL A 7 -33.76 -22.79 41.52
CA VAL A 7 -33.42 -23.77 40.48
C VAL A 7 -31.95 -24.15 40.60
N LYS A 8 -31.65 -25.42 40.87
CA LYS A 8 -30.28 -25.96 40.85
C LYS A 8 -29.98 -26.57 39.48
N ILE A 9 -29.17 -25.89 38.68
CA ILE A 9 -28.68 -26.41 37.40
C ILE A 9 -27.47 -27.31 37.68
N LYS A 10 -27.57 -28.61 37.38
CA LYS A 10 -26.48 -29.58 37.58
C LYS A 10 -25.38 -29.47 36.51
N SER A 11 -25.78 -29.18 35.28
CA SER A 11 -24.88 -29.02 34.13
C SER A 11 -25.60 -28.25 33.04
N LEU A 12 -24.89 -27.33 32.38
CA LEU A 12 -25.34 -26.68 31.17
C LEU A 12 -24.38 -27.09 30.06
N LYS A 13 -24.92 -27.56 28.93
CA LYS A 13 -24.15 -27.83 27.72
C LYS A 13 -24.65 -26.90 26.62
N LEU A 14 -23.77 -26.02 26.17
CA LEU A 14 -24.01 -25.12 25.05
C LEU A 14 -23.60 -25.85 23.77
N TYR A 15 -24.53 -25.99 22.83
CA TYR A 15 -24.31 -26.71 21.58
C TYR A 15 -23.91 -25.77 20.44
N GLU A 16 -24.46 -24.57 20.42
CA GLU A 16 -24.26 -23.58 19.38
C GLU A 16 -24.56 -22.18 19.92
N ILE A 17 -23.89 -21.16 19.38
CA ILE A 17 -24.22 -19.76 19.57
C ILE A 17 -24.59 -19.23 18.19
N GLU A 18 -25.88 -19.16 17.90
CA GLU A 18 -26.36 -18.48 16.70
C GLU A 18 -26.52 -17.00 16.99
N ARG A 19 -25.94 -16.16 16.15
CA ARG A 19 -26.21 -14.72 16.17
C ARG A 19 -27.66 -14.50 15.73
N MET A 20 -28.49 -13.90 16.59
CA MET A 20 -29.81 -13.44 16.16
C MET A 20 -29.62 -12.43 15.03
N ALA A 21 -30.38 -12.57 13.94
CA ALA A 21 -30.32 -11.64 12.83
C ALA A 21 -30.59 -10.22 13.32
N ASP A 22 -29.69 -9.30 12.99
CA ASP A 22 -29.79 -7.89 13.31
C ASP A 22 -29.79 -7.14 11.99
N THR A 23 -30.98 -6.78 11.51
CA THR A 23 -31.15 -6.15 10.20
C THR A 23 -30.34 -4.86 10.06
N ALA A 24 -30.14 -4.11 11.15
CA ALA A 24 -29.42 -2.85 11.12
C ALA A 24 -27.93 -3.08 10.90
N VAL A 25 -27.32 -3.96 11.70
CA VAL A 25 -25.91 -4.32 11.58
C VAL A 25 -25.64 -5.13 10.31
N ASP A 26 -26.55 -6.02 9.91
CA ASP A 26 -26.39 -6.86 8.71
C ASP A 26 -26.46 -6.06 7.42
N SER A 27 -27.38 -5.10 7.33
CA SER A 27 -27.45 -4.18 6.19
C SER A 27 -26.18 -3.32 6.11
N ALA A 28 -25.67 -2.86 7.26
CA ALA A 28 -24.45 -2.08 7.33
C ALA A 28 -23.22 -2.91 6.88
N VAL A 29 -23.09 -4.12 7.39
CA VAL A 29 -22.03 -5.07 7.00
C VAL A 29 -22.06 -5.36 5.50
N ALA A 30 -23.25 -5.48 4.90
CA ALA A 30 -23.40 -5.71 3.47
C ALA A 30 -23.05 -4.48 2.61
N ALA A 31 -23.39 -3.28 3.09
CA ALA A 31 -23.14 -2.03 2.37
C ALA A 31 -21.68 -1.59 2.37
N ILE A 32 -20.91 -1.94 3.41
CA ILE A 32 -19.49 -1.60 3.49
C ILE A 32 -18.67 -2.69 2.78
N THR A 33 -18.17 -2.38 1.60
CA THR A 33 -17.32 -3.26 0.80
C THR A 33 -15.99 -2.58 0.50
N ILE A 34 -14.96 -3.37 0.18
CA ILE A 34 -13.60 -2.84 0.01
C ILE A 34 -13.48 -1.84 -1.15
N ASP A 35 -14.29 -2.00 -2.20
CA ASP A 35 -14.38 -1.08 -3.34
C ASP A 35 -14.94 0.30 -2.96
N LYS A 36 -15.68 0.39 -1.84
CA LYS A 36 -16.13 1.67 -1.28
C LYS A 36 -15.03 2.39 -0.52
N LEU A 37 -14.00 1.66 -0.09
CA LEU A 37 -12.84 2.27 0.56
C LEU A 37 -11.90 2.85 -0.48
N THR A 38 -11.57 2.06 -1.49
CA THR A 38 -10.65 2.44 -2.57
C THR A 38 -10.83 1.54 -3.79
N SER A 39 -10.47 2.05 -4.96
CA SER A 39 -10.36 1.26 -6.18
C SER A 39 -9.07 0.43 -6.27
N THR A 40 -8.07 0.69 -5.42
CA THR A 40 -6.75 0.04 -5.45
C THR A 40 -6.34 -0.53 -4.09
N PRO A 41 -7.06 -1.52 -3.54
CA PRO A 41 -6.80 -2.03 -2.20
C PRO A 41 -5.42 -2.68 -2.04
N GLU A 42 -4.82 -3.21 -3.11
CA GLU A 42 -3.49 -3.83 -3.10
C GLU A 42 -2.36 -2.82 -3.39
N CYS A 43 -2.71 -1.56 -3.65
CA CYS A 43 -1.77 -0.50 -4.01
C CYS A 43 -2.39 0.86 -3.67
N VAL A 44 -2.56 1.13 -2.37
CA VAL A 44 -3.11 2.40 -1.90
C VAL A 44 -2.05 3.48 -1.98
N GLU A 45 -2.33 4.53 -2.74
CA GLU A 45 -1.42 5.66 -2.99
C GLU A 45 -2.04 7.02 -2.62
N GLN A 46 -3.26 7.01 -2.09
CA GLN A 46 -4.04 8.20 -1.77
C GLN A 46 -5.02 7.94 -0.63
N ASN A 47 -5.65 9.00 -0.10
CA ASN A 47 -6.68 8.90 0.92
C ASN A 47 -7.78 7.91 0.51
N ILE A 48 -8.22 7.10 1.46
CA ILE A 48 -9.35 6.19 1.29
C ILE A 48 -10.63 6.84 1.79
N THR A 49 -11.76 6.40 1.28
CA THR A 49 -13.07 6.81 1.81
C THR A 49 -13.49 5.82 2.88
N LEU A 50 -13.91 6.29 4.06
CA LEU A 50 -14.45 5.41 5.09
C LEU A 50 -15.97 5.61 5.15
N PRO A 51 -16.78 4.67 4.63
CA PRO A 51 -18.22 4.79 4.70
C PRO A 51 -18.68 4.94 6.14
N GLN A 52 -19.39 6.03 6.40
CA GLN A 52 -20.22 6.14 7.59
C GLN A 52 -21.61 5.65 7.23
N ILE A 53 -22.16 4.75 8.05
CA ILE A 53 -23.57 4.40 7.95
C ILE A 53 -24.28 5.12 9.07
N THR A 54 -25.18 6.02 8.66
CA THR A 54 -26.07 6.79 9.52
C THR A 54 -27.51 6.33 9.30
N SER A 55 -27.74 5.03 9.11
CA SER A 55 -29.10 4.54 9.38
C SER A 55 -29.44 4.92 10.82
N ASP A 56 -30.71 5.21 11.10
CA ASP A 56 -31.13 5.57 12.45
C ASP A 56 -30.77 4.46 13.46
N ASP A 57 -30.59 3.24 12.98
CA ASP A 57 -30.41 2.04 13.80
C ASP A 57 -28.95 1.58 13.98
N ALA A 58 -27.98 2.04 13.17
CA ALA A 58 -26.58 1.63 13.27
C ALA A 58 -25.59 2.80 13.17
N GLU A 59 -24.42 2.62 13.77
CA GLU A 59 -23.26 3.50 13.64
C GLU A 59 -22.02 2.72 13.23
N VAL A 60 -21.07 3.41 12.60
CA VAL A 60 -19.80 2.83 12.15
C VAL A 60 -18.65 3.70 12.63
N THR A 61 -17.71 3.09 13.34
CA THR A 61 -16.41 3.68 13.69
C THR A 61 -15.30 2.87 13.07
N TRP A 62 -14.15 3.50 12.83
CA TRP A 62 -13.03 2.90 12.13
C TRP A 62 -11.76 2.96 12.95
N THR A 63 -10.96 1.91 12.84
CA THR A 63 -9.61 1.86 13.40
C THR A 63 -8.64 1.30 12.37
N SER A 64 -7.43 1.87 12.33
CA SER A 64 -6.32 1.40 11.51
C SER A 64 -5.35 0.59 12.38
N SER A 65 -4.80 -0.49 11.81
CA SER A 65 -3.69 -1.21 12.43
C SER A 65 -2.38 -0.41 12.43
N ASP A 66 -2.23 0.59 11.55
CA ASP A 66 -1.07 1.47 11.47
C ASP A 66 -1.47 2.90 11.07
N THR A 67 -1.71 3.74 12.08
CA THR A 67 -2.11 5.14 11.89
C THR A 67 -1.00 6.03 11.34
N SER A 68 0.24 5.54 11.26
CA SER A 68 1.34 6.28 10.61
C SER A 68 1.32 6.15 9.09
N VAL A 69 0.59 5.17 8.55
CA VAL A 69 0.45 4.90 7.11
C VAL A 69 -0.95 5.30 6.61
N ILE A 70 -2.01 4.84 7.30
CA ILE A 70 -3.40 5.25 7.04
C ILE A 70 -4.08 5.57 8.37
N GLY A 71 -4.56 6.81 8.53
CA GLY A 71 -5.27 7.26 9.72
C GLY A 71 -6.63 6.58 9.93
N ASN A 72 -7.16 6.66 11.15
CA ASN A 72 -8.51 6.17 11.48
C ASN A 72 -9.64 6.89 10.72
N ASP A 73 -9.32 8.03 10.12
CA ASP A 73 -10.21 8.86 9.27
C ASP A 73 -10.04 8.56 7.77
N GLY A 74 -9.12 7.66 7.40
CA GLY A 74 -8.81 7.32 6.01
C GLY A 74 -7.76 8.23 5.36
N THR A 75 -7.16 9.16 6.11
CA THR A 75 -6.06 9.98 5.62
C THR A 75 -4.84 9.11 5.32
N PHE A 76 -4.28 9.22 4.11
CA PHE A 76 -3.11 8.48 3.67
C PHE A 76 -1.83 9.30 3.90
N TYR A 77 -0.85 8.67 4.52
CA TYR A 77 0.46 9.25 4.81
C TYR A 77 1.60 8.57 4.03
N GLY A 78 1.33 7.43 3.40
CA GLY A 78 2.33 6.63 2.70
C GLY A 78 3.18 5.77 3.64
N SER A 79 4.08 4.98 3.07
CA SER A 79 5.06 4.19 3.82
C SER A 79 6.38 4.16 3.07
N SER A 80 7.50 4.07 3.78
CA SER A 80 8.84 3.92 3.17
C SER A 80 9.12 2.49 2.70
N LYS A 81 8.28 1.52 3.08
CA LYS A 81 8.40 0.10 2.73
C LYS A 81 7.01 -0.45 2.41
N ALA A 82 6.96 -1.53 1.63
CA ALA A 82 5.70 -2.23 1.42
C ALA A 82 5.10 -2.62 2.79
N THR A 83 3.88 -2.15 3.04
CA THR A 83 3.22 -2.26 4.35
C THR A 83 1.78 -2.68 4.16
N ASP A 84 1.37 -3.71 4.89
CA ASP A 84 -0.03 -4.11 4.97
C ASP A 84 -0.71 -3.38 6.13
N VAL A 85 -1.86 -2.76 5.85
CA VAL A 85 -2.70 -2.06 6.83
C VAL A 85 -4.07 -2.73 6.87
N THR A 86 -4.57 -3.03 8.06
CA THR A 86 -5.94 -3.51 8.26
C THR A 86 -6.80 -2.37 8.79
N MET A 87 -7.80 -1.98 8.02
CA MET A 87 -8.88 -1.08 8.47
C MET A 87 -10.01 -1.91 9.04
N THR A 88 -10.35 -1.68 10.30
CA THR A 88 -11.41 -2.39 11.02
C THR A 88 -12.61 -1.48 11.19
N ALA A 89 -13.73 -1.84 10.56
CA ALA A 89 -15.03 -1.22 10.81
C ALA A 89 -15.65 -1.87 12.04
N GLN A 90 -15.93 -1.07 13.07
CA GLN A 90 -16.78 -1.44 14.19
C GLN A 90 -18.18 -0.92 13.90
N ILE A 91 -19.15 -1.83 13.80
CA ILE A 91 -20.53 -1.54 13.42
C ILE A 91 -21.40 -1.86 14.63
N THR A 92 -22.06 -0.85 15.19
CA THR A 92 -22.83 -0.97 16.43
C THR A 92 -24.29 -0.63 16.17
N ASN A 93 -25.20 -1.50 16.61
CA ASN A 93 -26.63 -1.20 16.68
C ASN A 93 -26.87 -0.21 17.83
N LYS A 94 -27.52 0.91 17.54
CA LYS A 94 -27.76 1.99 18.51
C LYS A 94 -28.83 1.64 19.56
N THR A 95 -29.67 0.65 19.28
CA THR A 95 -30.80 0.26 20.15
C THR A 95 -30.37 -0.68 21.26
N ASP A 96 -29.59 -1.71 20.94
CA ASP A 96 -29.21 -2.76 21.89
C ASP A 96 -27.69 -2.85 22.14
N SER A 97 -26.91 -1.95 21.50
CA SER A 97 -25.44 -1.90 21.59
C SER A 97 -24.75 -3.17 21.08
N PHE A 98 -25.42 -3.98 20.27
CA PHE A 98 -24.80 -5.12 19.61
C PHE A 98 -23.75 -4.64 18.60
N THR A 99 -22.54 -5.23 18.64
CA THR A 99 -21.41 -4.80 17.80
C THR A 99 -20.86 -5.95 16.95
N VAL A 100 -20.61 -5.67 15.68
CA VAL A 100 -19.88 -6.54 14.74
C VAL A 100 -18.65 -5.81 14.22
N TYR A 101 -17.58 -6.56 13.95
CA TYR A 101 -16.35 -6.05 13.36
C TYR A 101 -16.17 -6.61 11.95
N LYS A 102 -15.63 -5.77 11.05
CA LYS A 102 -15.29 -6.17 9.69
C LYS A 102 -13.93 -5.60 9.30
N ASP A 103 -13.03 -6.50 8.93
CA ASP A 103 -11.66 -6.16 8.57
C ASP A 103 -11.50 -6.00 7.06
N PHE A 104 -10.76 -4.97 6.65
CA PHE A 104 -10.37 -4.70 5.29
C PHE A 104 -8.86 -4.59 5.22
N ARG A 105 -8.23 -5.54 4.51
CA ARG A 105 -6.79 -5.53 4.29
C ARG A 105 -6.45 -4.67 3.08
N LEU A 106 -5.54 -3.74 3.28
CA LEU A 106 -5.01 -2.83 2.28
C LEU A 106 -3.49 -3.01 2.23
N SER A 107 -2.91 -2.88 1.06
CA SER A 107 -1.46 -2.86 0.87
C SER A 107 -1.03 -1.51 0.34
N VAL A 108 -0.03 -0.93 0.99
CA VAL A 108 0.61 0.32 0.62
C VAL A 108 2.00 -0.03 0.09
N LEU A 109 2.29 0.41 -1.13
CA LEU A 109 3.64 0.27 -1.66
C LEU A 109 4.60 1.18 -0.87
N GLY A 110 5.81 0.69 -0.66
CA GLY A 110 6.87 1.54 -0.13
C GLY A 110 7.20 2.64 -1.14
N GLU A 111 7.53 3.84 -0.65
CA GLU A 111 8.14 4.87 -1.49
C GLU A 111 9.33 4.27 -2.24
N GLU A 112 9.37 4.48 -3.55
CA GLU A 112 10.51 4.06 -4.36
C GLU A 112 11.79 4.66 -3.78
N THR A 113 12.69 3.80 -3.30
CA THR A 113 13.96 4.24 -2.68
C THR A 113 14.77 5.10 -3.66
N VAL A 114 14.66 4.78 -4.95
CA VAL A 114 15.27 5.49 -6.06
C VAL A 114 14.22 5.68 -7.14
N LYS A 115 14.10 6.91 -7.65
CA LYS A 115 13.32 7.20 -8.85
C LYS A 115 14.26 7.49 -10.02
N LEU A 116 14.00 6.84 -11.16
CA LEU A 116 14.72 7.11 -12.41
C LEU A 116 13.82 7.86 -13.40
N SER A 117 14.40 8.80 -14.13
CA SER A 117 13.82 9.33 -15.35
C SER A 117 14.89 9.44 -16.44
N LYS A 118 14.46 9.48 -17.70
CA LYS A 118 15.36 9.58 -18.84
C LYS A 118 14.95 10.72 -19.77
N THR A 119 15.95 11.35 -20.35
CA THR A 119 15.80 12.27 -21.47
C THR A 119 16.89 11.96 -22.50
N PHE A 120 16.72 12.46 -23.72
CA PHE A 120 17.71 12.33 -24.77
C PHE A 120 18.09 13.73 -25.27
N ASP A 121 19.36 13.89 -25.59
CA ASP A 121 19.86 15.02 -26.38
C ASP A 121 20.48 14.49 -27.68
N ASP A 122 21.01 15.40 -28.50
CA ASP A 122 21.56 15.09 -29.83
C ASP A 122 22.70 14.06 -29.78
N ASN A 123 23.33 13.86 -28.63
CA ASN A 123 24.55 13.07 -28.49
C ASN A 123 24.49 12.00 -27.40
N SER A 124 23.50 12.01 -26.52
CA SER A 124 23.50 11.20 -25.31
C SER A 124 22.12 10.97 -24.71
N MET A 125 22.06 9.92 -23.91
CA MET A 125 20.93 9.61 -23.06
C MET A 125 21.27 10.11 -21.66
N ASN A 126 20.44 10.98 -21.12
CA ASN A 126 20.57 11.49 -19.77
C ASN A 126 19.63 10.69 -18.86
N VAL A 127 20.18 10.12 -17.80
CA VAL A 127 19.41 9.46 -16.75
C VAL A 127 19.49 10.31 -15.50
N THR A 128 18.35 10.77 -15.04
CA THR A 128 18.22 11.46 -13.76
C THR A 128 17.90 10.43 -12.69
N VAL A 129 18.73 10.41 -11.66
CA VAL A 129 18.64 9.51 -10.53
C VAL A 129 18.29 10.35 -9.31
N LYS A 130 17.12 10.10 -8.72
CA LYS A 130 16.68 10.75 -7.49
C LYS A 130 16.72 9.75 -6.35
N ASN A 131 17.47 10.07 -5.30
CA ASN A 131 17.45 9.35 -4.05
C ASN A 131 16.25 9.85 -3.24
N ASN A 132 15.24 9.01 -3.00
CA ASN A 132 14.12 9.38 -2.14
C ASN A 132 14.30 8.90 -0.69
N SER A 133 15.42 8.26 -0.36
CA SER A 133 15.68 7.80 1.00
C SER A 133 16.22 8.92 1.91
N SER A 134 16.15 8.67 3.21
CA SER A 134 16.73 9.53 4.25
C SER A 134 18.24 9.35 4.41
N ASP A 135 18.83 8.39 3.69
CA ASP A 135 20.25 8.05 3.76
C ASP A 135 20.95 8.37 2.43
N SER A 136 22.28 8.47 2.44
CA SER A 136 23.04 8.51 1.19
C SER A 136 23.06 7.14 0.52
N LEU A 137 22.97 7.11 -0.81
CA LEU A 137 22.99 5.89 -1.60
C LEU A 137 24.08 5.95 -2.67
N THR A 138 24.77 4.83 -2.86
CA THR A 138 25.60 4.60 -4.05
C THR A 138 24.83 3.66 -4.98
N ILE A 139 24.52 4.16 -6.17
CA ILE A 139 23.68 3.48 -7.16
C ILE A 139 24.51 3.22 -8.41
N LYS A 140 24.43 2.00 -8.91
CA LYS A 140 24.97 1.59 -10.21
C LYS A 140 23.84 1.64 -11.22
N VAL A 141 23.93 2.55 -12.19
CA VAL A 141 22.96 2.68 -13.27
C VAL A 141 23.52 2.04 -14.53
N THR A 142 22.85 1.00 -15.00
CA THR A 142 23.19 0.28 -16.22
C THR A 142 22.16 0.60 -17.30
N VAL A 143 22.62 1.03 -18.47
CA VAL A 143 21.81 1.21 -19.67
C VAL A 143 22.19 0.11 -20.66
N GLY A 144 21.23 -0.75 -20.98
CA GLY A 144 21.34 -1.76 -22.03
C GLY A 144 20.64 -1.29 -23.30
N VAL A 145 21.33 -1.35 -24.44
CA VAL A 145 20.78 -1.11 -25.77
C VAL A 145 20.73 -2.45 -26.50
N TYR A 146 19.58 -2.77 -27.07
CA TYR A 146 19.30 -4.07 -27.69
C TYR A 146 19.13 -3.90 -29.21
N ASN A 147 19.48 -4.95 -29.94
CA ASN A 147 19.16 -5.07 -31.36
C ASN A 147 17.66 -5.33 -31.56
N ASP A 148 17.17 -5.25 -32.80
CA ASP A 148 15.77 -5.55 -33.13
C ASP A 148 15.35 -7.00 -32.84
N ASN A 149 16.30 -7.91 -32.59
CA ASN A 149 16.07 -9.30 -32.21
C ASN A 149 16.21 -9.56 -30.69
N ASP A 150 16.11 -8.50 -29.88
CA ASP A 150 16.22 -8.51 -28.41
C ASP A 150 17.57 -9.02 -27.85
N THR A 151 18.60 -9.13 -28.69
CA THR A 151 19.96 -9.41 -28.21
C THR A 151 20.64 -8.13 -27.74
N LEU A 152 21.37 -8.19 -26.62
CA LEU A 152 22.11 -7.05 -26.09
C LEU A 152 23.20 -6.62 -27.09
N ASN A 153 23.14 -5.38 -27.55
CA ASN A 153 24.13 -4.78 -28.45
C ASN A 153 25.24 -4.11 -27.64
N THR A 154 24.87 -3.16 -26.76
CA THR A 154 25.82 -2.48 -25.89
C THR A 154 25.23 -2.25 -24.52
N ALA A 155 26.08 -2.28 -23.49
CA ALA A 155 25.71 -1.91 -22.14
C ALA A 155 26.71 -0.88 -21.60
N LYS A 156 26.20 0.16 -20.97
CA LYS A 156 27.01 1.18 -20.30
C LYS A 156 26.61 1.24 -18.84
N LEU A 157 27.60 1.38 -17.96
CA LEU A 157 27.42 1.47 -16.53
C LEU A 157 28.03 2.77 -16.04
N GLN A 158 27.30 3.47 -15.17
CA GLN A 158 27.85 4.55 -14.36
C GLN A 158 27.46 4.37 -12.90
N THR A 159 28.33 4.82 -12.01
CA THR A 159 28.06 4.81 -10.57
C THR A 159 27.83 6.24 -10.12
N VAL A 160 26.75 6.45 -9.38
CA VAL A 160 26.38 7.74 -8.82
C VAL A 160 26.26 7.60 -7.31
N THR A 161 26.78 8.59 -6.56
CA THR A 161 26.57 8.66 -5.11
C THR A 161 25.75 9.90 -4.82
N LEU A 162 24.60 9.71 -4.20
CA LEU A 162 23.63 10.74 -3.91
C LEU A 162 23.52 10.90 -2.40
N ASP A 163 23.57 12.13 -1.91
CA ASP A 163 23.16 12.45 -0.55
C ASP A 163 21.65 12.20 -0.37
N SER A 164 21.18 12.23 0.87
CA SER A 164 19.76 12.08 1.18
C SER A 164 18.91 13.08 0.41
N LYS A 165 17.80 12.60 -0.18
CA LYS A 165 16.84 13.40 -0.96
C LYS A 165 17.45 14.12 -2.19
N ALA A 166 18.71 13.84 -2.56
CA ALA A 166 19.40 14.47 -3.67
C ALA A 166 19.01 13.87 -5.03
N GLU A 167 19.25 14.64 -6.09
CA GLU A 167 19.03 14.25 -7.47
C GLU A 167 20.27 14.58 -8.31
N GLN A 168 20.64 13.69 -9.22
CA GLN A 168 21.75 13.89 -10.14
C GLN A 168 21.45 13.30 -11.50
N THR A 169 21.81 14.03 -12.55
CA THR A 169 21.74 13.56 -13.94
C THR A 169 23.11 13.06 -14.40
N ILE A 170 23.12 11.87 -15.00
CA ILE A 170 24.29 11.23 -15.60
C ILE A 170 24.05 10.98 -17.09
N SER A 171 25.07 11.22 -17.92
CA SER A 171 24.93 11.17 -19.38
C SER A 171 25.65 9.96 -19.97
N PHE A 172 24.95 9.20 -20.81
CA PHE A 172 25.47 8.07 -21.57
C PHE A 172 25.63 8.45 -23.04
N ALA A 173 26.81 8.95 -23.39
CA ALA A 173 27.12 9.39 -24.76
C ALA A 173 26.90 8.28 -25.81
N GLY A 174 26.45 8.64 -27.01
CA GLY A 174 26.24 7.72 -28.14
C GLY A 174 24.94 6.90 -28.06
N ILE A 175 24.08 7.14 -27.09
CA ILE A 175 22.73 6.58 -27.03
C ILE A 175 21.75 7.74 -27.24
N THR A 176 21.11 7.83 -28.39
CA THR A 176 20.30 9.02 -28.78
C THR A 176 18.83 8.67 -29.08
N SER A 177 18.43 7.42 -28.88
CA SER A 177 17.05 6.95 -29.05
C SER A 177 16.66 6.07 -27.87
N ASP A 178 15.38 6.13 -27.51
CA ASP A 178 14.72 5.27 -26.53
C ASP A 178 14.39 3.87 -27.07
N LYS A 179 14.44 3.67 -28.39
CA LYS A 179 14.11 2.40 -29.01
C LYS A 179 15.09 1.32 -28.54
N SER A 180 14.53 0.24 -27.99
CA SER A 180 15.30 -0.91 -27.52
C SER A 180 16.31 -0.57 -26.43
N VAL A 181 15.98 0.39 -25.56
CA VAL A 181 16.81 0.75 -24.40
C VAL A 181 16.15 0.34 -23.10
N SER A 182 16.92 -0.24 -22.19
CA SER A 182 16.47 -0.56 -20.83
C SER A 182 17.42 0.01 -19.80
N ILE A 183 16.88 0.62 -18.75
CA ILE A 183 17.66 1.14 -17.62
C ILE A 183 17.42 0.26 -16.40
N PHE A 184 18.51 -0.07 -15.71
CA PHE A 184 18.52 -0.81 -14.46
C PHE A 184 19.29 0.00 -13.41
N ALA A 185 18.75 0.09 -12.18
CA ALA A 185 19.46 0.64 -11.04
C ALA A 185 19.69 -0.45 -9.99
N TRP A 186 20.93 -0.51 -9.51
CA TRP A 186 21.36 -1.47 -8.50
C TRP A 186 22.00 -0.73 -7.34
N ASP A 187 21.87 -1.26 -6.13
CA ASP A 187 22.65 -0.78 -5.00
C ASP A 187 24.14 -1.20 -5.14
N LYS A 188 24.94 -0.84 -4.14
CA LYS A 188 26.37 -1.20 -4.07
C LYS A 188 26.60 -2.73 -4.13
N ASP A 189 25.64 -3.52 -3.62
CA ASP A 189 25.68 -4.97 -3.47
C ASP A 189 25.02 -5.71 -4.66
N MET A 190 24.62 -4.98 -5.72
CA MET A 190 23.92 -5.49 -6.90
C MET A 190 22.49 -5.98 -6.64
N THR A 191 21.84 -5.49 -5.59
CA THR A 191 20.40 -5.66 -5.38
C THR A 191 19.65 -4.68 -6.28
N PRO A 192 18.63 -5.12 -7.04
CA PRO A 192 17.84 -4.21 -7.88
C PRO A 192 17.06 -3.23 -7.01
N LEU A 193 17.14 -1.93 -7.34
CA LEU A 193 16.45 -0.84 -6.62
C LEU A 193 15.19 -0.35 -7.33
N THR A 194 15.02 -0.67 -8.61
CA THR A 194 13.87 -0.29 -9.43
C THR A 194 13.60 -1.39 -10.46
N ASN A 195 12.35 -1.45 -10.92
CA ASN A 195 12.00 -2.20 -12.11
C ASN A 195 12.59 -1.54 -13.38
N VAL A 196 12.62 -2.30 -14.47
CA VAL A 196 13.18 -1.87 -15.76
C VAL A 196 12.42 -0.65 -16.28
N LEU A 197 13.09 0.48 -16.43
CA LEU A 197 12.52 1.63 -17.15
C LEU A 197 12.73 1.38 -18.65
N GLN A 198 11.64 1.03 -19.35
CA GLN A 198 11.59 0.89 -20.81
C GLN A 198 11.40 2.22 -21.51
#